data_AF-A0A819NXX1-F1
#
_entry.id   AF-A0A819NXX1-F1
#
_cell.length_a   1.000
_cell.length_b   1.000
_cell.length_c   1.000
_cell.angle_alpha   90.00
_cell.angle_beta   90.00
_cell.angle_gamma   90.00
#
_symmetry.space_group_name_H-M   'P 1'
#
loop_
_entity.id
_entity.type
_entity.pdbx_description
1 polymer ?
#
loop_
_entity_poly.entity_id
_entity_poly.type
_entity_poly.pdbx_seq_one_letter_code
_entity_poly.pdbx_strand_id
1 'polypeptide(L)'
;MAENDVSIKHVRGCIGAFGPRIDSMANEVATAAGIIAVPLSPYHITLITKDELRQLSTDSSNKIDSLYENATEIDTRNIFSLGLGGDSKGVCWIVIIWNAGNIFRKKYGLSCKQFHITLSNNDDHTLDKSLNSLRTTFSFENLDLNTIDHLVLSYNLSDQYDQVFIYAREMCIHFPNSEKGWLRLADIARRNEYYKLAMLAYAQTLHLINAQDNEKIQDYCYKKILSCALIHTEWECLFGENEFDQIPEELKMNLFTPWTQVIRQRFMNIYSDVQPQFTQKSREHPLVPFIDPRRTNENLVMFSLPRYFRWIVPFFLSIMSTPRHERDIDALASVHIGIRHVITLTEEDPLPEEWFFNKTISHTHLPVANYRAPTIEQVDLFFQLINDPTKTPLLVHCGGGKGRAGTMIACYLVIYGFQTPTAHEWTQPCMSASEAIDKLRQLRPGSVETEEQERFIHTFVSTVWKRQSSLSSLPTEP
;
A
#
# COMPACT_ATOMS: atom_id res chain seq x y z
N MET A 1 1.19 -34.92 17.11
CA MET A 1 0.58 -35.22 15.80
C MET A 1 -0.90 -35.33 16.04
N ALA A 2 -1.69 -34.28 15.74
CA ALA A 2 -3.14 -34.40 15.79
C ALA A 2 -3.55 -35.31 14.63
N GLU A 3 -4.22 -36.43 14.90
CA GLU A 3 -4.83 -37.23 13.86
C GLU A 3 -5.77 -36.32 13.04
N ASN A 4 -5.62 -36.33 11.72
CA ASN A 4 -6.49 -35.55 10.84
C ASN A 4 -7.91 -36.10 10.92
N ASP A 5 -8.80 -35.35 11.58
CA ASP A 5 -10.22 -35.68 11.81
C ASP A 5 -11.10 -35.57 10.54
N VAL A 6 -10.49 -35.23 9.41
CA VAL A 6 -11.09 -35.18 8.08
C VAL A 6 -10.17 -35.86 7.08
N SER A 7 -10.71 -36.83 6.36
CA SER A 7 -10.04 -37.63 5.34
C SER A 7 -10.70 -37.45 3.98
N ILE A 8 -9.90 -37.37 2.92
CA ILE A 8 -10.40 -37.25 1.56
C ILE A 8 -10.40 -38.63 0.92
N LYS A 9 -11.56 -39.05 0.40
CA LYS A 9 -11.77 -40.41 -0.10
C LYS A 9 -12.56 -40.38 -1.40
N HIS A 10 -12.31 -41.39 -2.23
CA HIS A 10 -13.15 -41.70 -3.37
C HIS A 10 -14.28 -42.64 -2.93
N VAL A 11 -15.52 -42.16 -2.99
CA VAL A 11 -16.71 -42.90 -2.54
C VAL A 11 -17.82 -42.70 -3.57
N ARG A 12 -18.44 -43.80 -4.02
CA ARG A 12 -19.60 -43.77 -4.97
C ARG A 12 -19.36 -42.96 -6.26
N GLY A 13 -18.11 -42.91 -6.73
CA GLY A 13 -17.76 -42.21 -7.97
C GLY A 13 -17.49 -40.71 -7.79
N CYS A 14 -17.47 -40.17 -6.57
CA CYS A 14 -17.06 -38.80 -6.28
C CYS A 14 -15.86 -38.77 -5.31
N ILE A 15 -15.11 -37.68 -5.34
CA ILE A 15 -14.08 -37.41 -4.34
C ILE A 15 -14.66 -36.44 -3.34
N GLY A 16 -14.62 -36.79 -2.06
CA GLY A 16 -15.17 -35.95 -0.99
C GLY A 16 -14.34 -35.98 0.27
N ALA A 17 -14.53 -34.96 1.11
CA ALA A 17 -13.99 -34.90 2.46
C ALA A 17 -15.01 -35.47 3.45
N PHE A 18 -14.56 -36.41 4.28
CA PHE A 18 -15.36 -37.19 5.24
C PHE A 18 -14.63 -37.28 6.59
N GLY A 19 -15.36 -37.36 7.69
CA GLY A 19 -14.77 -37.67 8.99
C GLY A 19 -15.56 -37.07 10.16
N PRO A 20 -15.19 -37.40 11.40
CA PRO A 20 -15.95 -37.01 12.59
C PRO A 20 -16.15 -35.50 12.72
N ARG A 21 -15.19 -34.66 12.31
CA ARG A 21 -15.37 -33.20 12.28
C ARG A 21 -16.49 -32.76 11.34
N ILE A 22 -16.61 -33.37 10.15
CA ILE A 22 -17.66 -33.05 9.18
C ILE A 22 -19.02 -33.48 9.74
N ASP A 23 -19.09 -34.67 10.33
CA ASP A 23 -20.30 -35.18 10.97
C ASP A 23 -20.72 -34.29 12.15
N SER A 24 -19.76 -33.83 12.96
CA SER A 24 -20.00 -32.93 14.09
C SER A 24 -20.60 -31.60 13.62
N MET A 25 -19.99 -30.96 12.60
CA MET A 25 -20.52 -29.71 12.00
C MET A 25 -21.94 -29.91 11.47
N ALA A 26 -22.21 -31.03 10.81
CA ALA A 26 -23.53 -31.37 10.31
C ALA A 26 -24.57 -31.52 11.42
N ASN A 27 -24.25 -32.30 12.45
CA ASN A 27 -25.14 -32.57 13.57
C ASN A 27 -25.41 -31.34 14.43
N GLU A 28 -24.41 -30.48 14.66
CA GLU A 28 -24.57 -29.24 15.42
C GLU A 28 -25.60 -28.32 14.74
N VAL A 29 -25.43 -28.05 13.44
CA VAL A 29 -26.34 -27.17 12.69
C VAL A 29 -27.72 -27.81 12.52
N ALA A 30 -27.79 -29.12 12.25
CA ALA A 30 -29.06 -29.83 12.13
C ALA A 30 -29.86 -29.79 13.44
N THR A 31 -29.18 -30.00 14.58
CA THR A 31 -29.80 -29.94 15.91
C THR A 31 -30.31 -28.53 16.22
N ALA A 32 -29.47 -27.50 16.00
CA ALA A 32 -29.85 -26.11 16.22
C ALA A 32 -31.05 -25.68 15.35
N ALA A 33 -31.17 -26.23 14.15
CA ALA A 33 -32.25 -25.95 13.21
C ALA A 33 -33.48 -26.86 13.36
N GLY A 34 -33.47 -27.82 14.29
CA GLY A 34 -34.58 -28.77 14.48
C GLY A 34 -34.79 -29.73 13.29
N ILE A 35 -33.73 -30.03 12.52
CA ILE A 35 -33.78 -30.95 11.38
C ILE A 35 -33.63 -32.39 11.89
N ILE A 36 -34.68 -33.21 11.71
CA ILE A 36 -34.76 -34.60 12.20
C ILE A 36 -34.42 -35.62 11.10
N ALA A 37 -34.00 -35.16 9.91
CA ALA A 37 -33.70 -36.03 8.79
C ALA A 37 -32.49 -36.94 9.09
N VAL A 38 -32.66 -38.25 8.89
CA VAL A 38 -31.55 -39.22 8.98
C VAL A 38 -30.84 -39.25 7.62
N PRO A 39 -29.54 -38.96 7.55
CA PRO A 39 -28.85 -38.85 6.28
C PRO A 39 -28.74 -40.23 5.60
N LEU A 40 -29.06 -40.30 4.31
CA LEU A 40 -29.00 -41.51 3.47
C LEU A 40 -27.55 -41.98 3.17
N SER A 41 -26.57 -41.12 3.46
CA SER A 41 -25.15 -41.36 3.31
C SER A 41 -24.39 -40.55 4.35
N PRO A 42 -23.14 -40.93 4.70
CA PRO A 42 -22.31 -40.10 5.59
C PRO A 42 -22.24 -38.65 5.13
N TYR A 43 -22.20 -37.71 6.08
CA TYR A 43 -22.03 -36.30 5.76
C TYR A 43 -20.66 -36.10 5.12
N HIS A 44 -20.63 -35.28 4.08
CA HIS A 44 -19.42 -35.05 3.31
C HIS A 44 -19.47 -33.73 2.56
N ILE A 45 -18.29 -33.24 2.21
CA ILE A 45 -18.13 -32.13 1.29
C ILE A 45 -17.63 -32.72 -0.04
N THR A 46 -18.41 -32.61 -1.10
CA THR A 46 -18.00 -33.13 -2.41
C THR A 46 -16.95 -32.21 -3.07
N LEU A 47 -15.70 -32.68 -3.17
CA LEU A 47 -14.59 -32.00 -3.82
C LEU A 47 -14.71 -32.07 -5.35
N ILE A 48 -14.88 -33.28 -5.90
CA ILE A 48 -15.06 -33.54 -7.34
C ILE A 48 -16.29 -34.42 -7.50
N THR A 49 -17.23 -33.98 -8.32
CA THR A 49 -18.45 -34.72 -8.65
C THR A 49 -18.16 -35.88 -9.59
N LYS A 50 -19.11 -36.81 -9.72
CA LYS A 50 -18.99 -37.96 -10.61
C LYS A 50 -18.82 -37.56 -12.08
N ASP A 51 -19.50 -36.51 -12.51
CA ASP A 51 -19.44 -36.06 -13.91
C ASP A 51 -18.14 -35.30 -14.20
N GLU A 52 -17.67 -34.46 -13.28
CA GLU A 52 -16.35 -33.83 -13.38
C GLU A 52 -15.23 -34.88 -13.43
N LEU A 53 -15.31 -35.92 -12.59
CA LEU A 53 -14.31 -36.99 -12.58
C LEU A 53 -14.30 -37.76 -13.89
N ARG A 54 -15.46 -38.01 -14.51
CA ARG A 54 -15.56 -38.63 -15.84
C ARG A 54 -14.92 -37.78 -16.92
N GLN A 55 -15.16 -36.46 -16.90
CA GLN A 55 -14.56 -35.52 -17.85
C GLN A 55 -13.03 -35.48 -17.72
N LEU A 56 -12.52 -35.44 -16.49
CA LEU A 56 -11.08 -35.50 -16.23
C LEU A 56 -10.45 -36.84 -16.66
N SER A 57 -11.20 -37.93 -16.55
CA SER A 57 -10.74 -39.27 -16.94
C SER A 57 -10.62 -39.44 -18.47
N THR A 58 -11.36 -38.66 -19.25
CA THR A 58 -11.29 -38.68 -20.72
C THR A 58 -10.15 -37.83 -21.28
N ASP A 59 -9.55 -36.98 -20.46
CA ASP A 59 -8.41 -36.14 -20.84
C ASP A 59 -7.10 -36.89 -20.58
N SER A 60 -6.42 -37.30 -21.66
CA SER A 60 -5.18 -38.12 -21.65
C SER A 60 -4.02 -37.50 -20.86
N SER A 61 -4.13 -36.24 -20.44
CA SER A 61 -3.12 -35.50 -19.68
C SER A 61 -3.12 -35.81 -18.17
N ASN A 62 -4.21 -36.35 -17.61
CA ASN A 62 -4.36 -36.57 -16.19
C ASN A 62 -4.39 -38.06 -15.84
N LYS A 63 -3.37 -38.53 -15.09
CA LYS A 63 -3.41 -39.87 -14.50
C LYS A 63 -4.34 -39.84 -13.29
N ILE A 64 -5.48 -40.53 -13.38
CA ILE A 64 -6.50 -40.59 -12.32
C ILE A 64 -5.90 -41.01 -10.97
N ASP A 65 -4.96 -41.96 -10.97
CA ASP A 65 -4.30 -42.43 -9.73
C ASP A 65 -3.53 -41.31 -9.02
N SER A 66 -2.79 -40.48 -9.78
CA SER A 66 -2.08 -39.35 -9.18
C SER A 66 -3.05 -38.25 -8.71
N LEU A 67 -4.22 -38.11 -9.33
CA LEU A 67 -5.25 -37.18 -8.85
C LEU A 67 -5.75 -37.58 -7.47
N TYR A 68 -5.98 -38.88 -7.21
CA TYR A 68 -6.38 -39.34 -5.88
C TYR A 68 -5.30 -39.15 -4.84
N GLU A 69 -4.06 -39.53 -5.14
CA GLU A 69 -2.91 -39.33 -4.23
C GLU A 69 -2.79 -37.86 -3.85
N ASN A 70 -2.77 -36.96 -4.84
CA ASN A 70 -2.71 -35.52 -4.61
C ASN A 70 -3.93 -35.00 -3.82
N ALA A 71 -5.12 -35.58 -4.01
CA ALA A 71 -6.32 -35.17 -3.28
C ALA A 71 -6.22 -35.50 -1.79
N THR A 72 -5.54 -36.59 -1.40
CA THR A 72 -5.36 -36.96 0.01
C THR A 72 -4.44 -36.01 0.79
N GLU A 73 -3.63 -35.22 0.09
CA GLU A 73 -2.70 -34.25 0.68
C GLU A 73 -3.31 -32.84 0.87
N ILE A 74 -4.55 -32.61 0.44
CA ILE A 74 -5.20 -31.30 0.55
C ILE A 74 -5.39 -30.95 2.04
N ASP A 75 -5.03 -29.71 2.40
CA ASP A 75 -5.22 -29.21 3.77
C ASP A 75 -6.71 -29.15 4.15
N THR A 76 -7.07 -29.89 5.21
CA THR A 76 -8.42 -29.96 5.77
C THR A 76 -8.57 -29.21 7.10
N ARG A 77 -7.52 -28.55 7.60
CA ARG A 77 -7.55 -27.82 8.88
C ARG A 77 -8.49 -26.62 8.82
N ASN A 78 -8.51 -25.94 7.68
CA ASN A 78 -9.24 -24.71 7.43
C ASN A 78 -10.53 -24.94 6.63
N ILE A 79 -11.46 -25.68 7.25
CA ILE A 79 -12.84 -25.88 6.79
C ILE A 79 -13.78 -25.17 7.77
N PHE A 80 -14.56 -24.22 7.27
CA PHE A 80 -15.43 -23.37 8.09
C PHE A 80 -16.89 -23.51 7.68
N SER A 81 -17.79 -23.50 8.66
CA SER A 81 -19.25 -23.44 8.48
C SER A 81 -19.71 -21.99 8.59
N LEU A 82 -20.46 -21.51 7.60
CA LEU A 82 -21.08 -20.18 7.62
C LEU A 82 -22.54 -20.21 8.08
N GLY A 83 -23.13 -21.40 8.24
CA GLY A 83 -24.49 -21.58 8.71
C GLY A 83 -25.40 -22.33 7.75
N LEU A 84 -26.69 -22.37 8.11
CA LEU A 84 -27.73 -23.10 7.41
C LEU A 84 -28.21 -22.33 6.18
N GLY A 85 -27.95 -22.90 5.00
CA GLY A 85 -28.63 -22.57 3.78
C GLY A 85 -29.83 -23.47 3.51
N GLY A 86 -30.73 -23.02 2.65
CA GLY A 86 -31.81 -23.87 2.17
C GLY A 86 -32.78 -23.14 1.28
N ASP A 87 -33.60 -23.91 0.56
CA ASP A 87 -34.62 -23.38 -0.33
C ASP A 87 -36.03 -23.45 0.27
N SER A 88 -37.00 -22.93 -0.48
CA SER A 88 -38.43 -22.97 -0.14
C SER A 88 -39.06 -24.36 -0.30
N LYS A 89 -38.36 -25.31 -0.93
CA LYS A 89 -38.83 -26.68 -1.18
C LYS A 89 -38.36 -27.68 -0.11
N GLY A 90 -37.63 -27.21 0.90
CA GLY A 90 -37.18 -28.00 2.04
C GLY A 90 -35.81 -28.64 1.88
N VAL A 91 -35.07 -28.33 0.81
CA VAL A 91 -33.67 -28.72 0.66
C VAL A 91 -32.83 -27.84 1.60
N CYS A 92 -31.99 -28.47 2.43
CA CYS A 92 -31.22 -27.80 3.47
C CYS A 92 -29.76 -28.23 3.39
N TRP A 93 -28.83 -27.29 3.53
CA TRP A 93 -27.39 -27.55 3.53
C TRP A 93 -26.65 -26.59 4.43
N ILE A 94 -25.43 -26.94 4.80
CA ILE A 94 -24.49 -26.04 5.45
C ILE A 94 -23.64 -25.38 4.38
N VAL A 95 -23.51 -24.06 4.40
CA VAL A 95 -22.59 -23.33 3.53
C VAL A 95 -21.17 -23.47 4.08
N ILE A 96 -20.22 -23.94 3.26
CA ILE A 96 -18.87 -24.27 3.68
C ILE A 96 -17.82 -23.47 2.92
N ILE A 97 -16.83 -22.96 3.65
CA ILE A 97 -15.57 -22.45 3.08
C ILE A 97 -14.51 -23.53 3.16
N TRP A 98 -13.92 -23.86 2.01
CA TRP A 98 -12.74 -24.72 1.92
C TRP A 98 -11.82 -24.31 0.76
N ASN A 99 -10.97 -23.29 1.01
CA ASN A 99 -10.09 -22.72 -0.01
C ASN A 99 -9.10 -23.72 -0.59
N ALA A 100 -8.53 -24.60 0.24
CA ALA A 100 -7.60 -25.63 -0.24
C ALA A 100 -8.27 -26.56 -1.26
N GLY A 101 -9.54 -26.92 -1.05
CA GLY A 101 -10.34 -27.65 -2.03
C GLY A 101 -10.52 -26.89 -3.35
N ASN A 102 -10.79 -25.58 -3.31
CA ASN A 102 -10.94 -24.76 -4.51
C ASN A 102 -9.61 -24.49 -5.25
N ILE A 103 -8.50 -24.36 -4.53
CA ILE A 103 -7.15 -24.29 -5.10
C ILE A 103 -6.83 -25.60 -5.84
N PHE A 104 -7.15 -26.74 -5.23
CA PHE A 104 -6.99 -28.04 -5.87
C PHE A 104 -7.84 -28.15 -7.13
N ARG A 105 -9.13 -27.76 -7.07
CA ARG A 105 -10.02 -27.77 -8.25
C ARG A 105 -9.44 -26.94 -9.40
N LYS A 106 -8.98 -25.71 -9.12
CA LYS A 106 -8.32 -24.85 -10.13
C LYS A 106 -7.06 -25.49 -10.72
N LYS A 107 -6.24 -26.18 -9.92
CA LYS A 107 -5.04 -26.90 -10.39
C LYS A 107 -5.35 -27.93 -11.49
N TYR A 108 -6.53 -28.54 -11.45
CA TYR A 108 -7.01 -29.52 -12.45
C TYR A 108 -8.00 -28.93 -13.46
N GLY A 109 -8.04 -27.59 -13.61
CA GLY A 109 -8.89 -26.93 -14.60
C GLY A 109 -10.39 -26.91 -14.27
N LEU A 110 -10.78 -27.31 -13.06
CA LEU A 110 -12.17 -27.24 -12.60
C LEU A 110 -12.51 -25.85 -12.08
N SER A 111 -13.76 -25.42 -12.24
CA SER A 111 -14.28 -24.17 -11.67
C SER A 111 -14.30 -24.23 -10.14
N CYS A 112 -14.22 -23.05 -9.49
CA CYS A 112 -14.47 -22.98 -8.05
C CYS A 112 -15.89 -23.42 -7.72
N LYS A 113 -16.02 -24.15 -6.62
CA LYS A 113 -17.28 -24.71 -6.15
C LYS A 113 -17.70 -24.03 -4.85
N GLN A 114 -19.00 -23.82 -4.73
CA GLN A 114 -19.66 -23.48 -3.47
C GLN A 114 -19.81 -24.77 -2.65
N PHE A 115 -18.85 -24.99 -1.76
CA PHE A 115 -18.85 -26.18 -0.93
C PHE A 115 -19.99 -26.14 0.07
N HIS A 116 -20.52 -27.31 0.37
CA HIS A 116 -21.63 -27.47 1.28
C HIS A 116 -21.67 -28.88 1.86
N ILE A 117 -22.43 -29.04 2.95
CA ILE A 117 -22.83 -30.34 3.50
C ILE A 117 -24.35 -30.41 3.41
N THR A 118 -24.87 -31.37 2.65
CA THR A 118 -26.33 -31.55 2.51
C THR A 118 -26.90 -32.17 3.78
N LEU A 119 -27.98 -31.57 4.33
CA LEU A 119 -28.69 -32.03 5.53
C LEU A 119 -30.05 -32.67 5.21
N SER A 120 -30.63 -32.37 4.04
CA SER A 120 -31.89 -32.96 3.58
C SER A 120 -31.68 -34.27 2.79
N ASN A 121 -32.72 -35.10 2.72
CA ASN A 121 -32.70 -36.35 1.94
C ASN A 121 -32.65 -36.12 0.42
N ASN A 122 -33.11 -34.96 -0.03
CA ASN A 122 -33.02 -34.51 -1.41
C ASN A 122 -31.87 -33.51 -1.51
N ASP A 123 -31.05 -33.62 -2.57
CA ASP A 123 -30.07 -32.61 -2.96
C ASP A 123 -30.41 -32.12 -4.37
N ASP A 124 -30.26 -30.82 -4.58
CA ASP A 124 -30.37 -30.19 -5.89
C ASP A 124 -29.06 -29.44 -6.18
N HIS A 125 -28.29 -29.97 -7.13
CA HIS A 125 -27.00 -29.42 -7.51
C HIS A 125 -27.09 -28.12 -8.33
N THR A 126 -28.30 -27.68 -8.70
CA THR A 126 -28.53 -26.43 -9.46
C THR A 126 -28.76 -25.22 -8.57
N LEU A 127 -28.99 -25.42 -7.27
CA LEU A 127 -29.23 -24.35 -6.31
C LEU A 127 -27.94 -23.57 -6.00
N ASP A 128 -28.10 -22.27 -5.74
CA ASP A 128 -27.01 -21.45 -5.20
C ASP A 128 -26.71 -21.89 -3.77
N LYS A 129 -25.47 -22.28 -3.51
CA LYS A 129 -24.98 -22.73 -2.20
C LYS A 129 -23.96 -21.74 -1.63
N SER A 130 -23.96 -20.50 -2.14
CA SER A 130 -23.18 -19.39 -1.63
C SER A 130 -23.75 -18.81 -0.33
N LEU A 131 -23.10 -17.77 0.16
CA LEU A 131 -23.59 -16.95 1.27
C LEU A 131 -25.02 -16.43 1.08
N ASN A 132 -25.44 -16.17 -0.17
CA ASN A 132 -26.79 -15.68 -0.46
C ASN A 132 -27.89 -16.69 -0.16
N SER A 133 -27.52 -17.97 0.05
CA SER A 133 -28.45 -19.03 0.38
C SER A 133 -28.74 -19.18 1.88
N LEU A 134 -28.03 -18.43 2.73
CA LEU A 134 -28.21 -18.50 4.18
C LEU A 134 -29.64 -18.09 4.58
N ARG A 135 -30.26 -18.86 5.48
CA ARG A 135 -31.62 -18.58 5.99
C ARG A 135 -31.65 -17.45 7.01
N THR A 136 -30.53 -17.22 7.69
CA THR A 136 -30.35 -16.11 8.63
C THR A 136 -29.58 -14.99 7.96
N THR A 137 -29.88 -13.75 8.34
CA THR A 137 -29.12 -12.58 7.88
C THR A 137 -27.65 -12.77 8.27
N PHE A 138 -26.77 -12.69 7.27
CA PHE A 138 -25.33 -12.76 7.48
C PHE A 138 -24.84 -11.52 8.23
N SER A 139 -24.02 -11.71 9.26
CA SER A 139 -23.37 -10.63 10.02
C SER A 139 -21.91 -10.98 10.28
N PHE A 140 -21.02 -10.01 10.05
CA PHE A 140 -19.60 -10.13 10.33
C PHE A 140 -19.27 -10.18 11.81
N GLU A 141 -20.14 -9.63 12.68
CA GLU A 141 -19.94 -9.60 14.14
C GLU A 141 -19.81 -11.00 14.76
N ASN A 142 -20.39 -12.01 14.10
CA ASN A 142 -20.41 -13.39 14.59
C ASN A 142 -19.26 -14.24 14.03
N LEU A 143 -18.42 -13.69 13.15
CA LEU A 143 -17.32 -14.45 12.54
C LEU A 143 -16.00 -14.16 13.25
N ASP A 144 -15.19 -15.20 13.45
CA ASP A 144 -13.80 -15.03 13.84
C ASP A 144 -12.91 -14.57 12.67
N LEU A 145 -11.73 -14.05 13.01
CA LEU A 145 -10.73 -13.53 12.07
C LEU A 145 -10.33 -14.51 10.96
N ASN A 146 -10.20 -15.80 11.27
CA ASN A 146 -9.78 -16.79 10.27
C ASN A 146 -10.92 -17.12 9.33
N THR A 147 -12.15 -17.21 9.84
CA THR A 147 -13.34 -17.44 9.00
C THR A 147 -13.53 -16.33 7.98
N ILE A 148 -13.42 -15.05 8.38
CA ILE A 148 -13.53 -13.92 7.46
C ILE A 148 -12.36 -13.83 6.47
N ASP A 149 -11.11 -14.09 6.90
CA ASP A 149 -9.95 -14.14 5.98
C ASP A 149 -10.16 -15.21 4.90
N HIS A 150 -10.63 -16.40 5.30
CA HIS A 150 -10.94 -17.47 4.36
C HIS A 150 -12.15 -17.17 3.47
N LEU A 151 -13.13 -16.40 3.94
CA LEU A 151 -14.23 -15.90 3.12
C LEU A 151 -13.70 -14.95 2.04
N VAL A 152 -12.89 -13.95 2.40
CA VAL A 152 -12.24 -13.03 1.45
C VAL A 152 -11.46 -13.79 0.38
N LEU A 153 -10.65 -14.77 0.80
CA LEU A 153 -9.88 -15.63 -0.09
C LEU A 153 -10.77 -16.48 -1.03
N SER A 154 -11.93 -16.95 -0.55
CA SER A 154 -12.88 -17.74 -1.37
C SER A 154 -13.42 -16.93 -2.54
N TYR A 155 -13.80 -15.67 -2.26
CA TYR A 155 -14.33 -14.75 -3.27
C TYR A 155 -13.23 -14.29 -4.23
N ASN A 156 -12.00 -14.09 -3.73
CA ASN A 156 -10.85 -13.81 -4.58
C ASN A 156 -10.52 -14.98 -5.52
N LEU A 157 -10.57 -16.22 -5.01
CA LEU A 157 -10.43 -17.42 -5.83
C LEU A 157 -11.54 -17.55 -6.87
N SER A 158 -12.73 -17.01 -6.63
CA SER A 158 -13.85 -17.05 -7.57
C SER A 158 -13.93 -15.79 -8.44
N ASP A 159 -12.89 -14.95 -8.42
CA ASP A 159 -12.77 -13.73 -9.22
C ASP A 159 -13.90 -12.69 -8.96
N GLN A 160 -14.48 -12.69 -7.75
CA GLN A 160 -15.55 -11.79 -7.31
C GLN A 160 -15.01 -10.59 -6.52
N TYR A 161 -14.30 -9.71 -7.22
CA TYR A 161 -13.45 -8.67 -6.64
C TYR A 161 -14.20 -7.56 -5.88
N ASP A 162 -15.42 -7.20 -6.27
CA ASP A 162 -16.24 -6.24 -5.53
C ASP A 162 -16.52 -6.73 -4.11
N GLN A 163 -16.84 -8.03 -4.00
CA GLN A 163 -17.10 -8.65 -2.71
C GLN A 163 -15.83 -8.80 -1.87
N VAL A 164 -14.68 -9.09 -2.51
CA VAL A 164 -13.37 -9.10 -1.84
C VAL A 164 -13.10 -7.74 -1.21
N PHE A 165 -13.39 -6.64 -1.91
CA PHE A 165 -13.19 -5.29 -1.38
C PHE A 165 -14.07 -5.03 -0.16
N ILE A 166 -15.37 -5.34 -0.27
CA ILE A 166 -16.32 -5.18 0.84
C ILE A 166 -15.84 -5.99 2.05
N TYR A 167 -15.55 -7.28 1.87
CA TYR A 167 -15.21 -8.17 2.99
C TYR A 167 -13.85 -7.84 3.61
N ALA A 168 -12.87 -7.40 2.82
CA ALA A 168 -11.59 -6.93 3.34
C ALA A 168 -11.74 -5.64 4.17
N ARG A 169 -12.63 -4.73 3.73
CA ARG A 169 -12.99 -3.53 4.51
C ARG A 169 -13.64 -3.92 5.84
N GLU A 170 -14.65 -4.79 5.83
CA GLU A 170 -15.32 -5.26 7.06
C GLU A 170 -14.33 -5.96 8.00
N MET A 171 -13.39 -6.73 7.45
CA MET A 171 -12.32 -7.33 8.24
C MET A 171 -11.43 -6.30 8.94
N CYS A 172 -11.12 -5.18 8.28
CA CYS A 172 -10.38 -4.08 8.91
C CYS A 172 -11.18 -3.37 10.00
N ILE A 173 -12.51 -3.22 9.82
CA ILE A 173 -13.41 -2.60 10.80
C ILE A 173 -13.51 -3.45 12.06
N HIS A 174 -13.75 -4.76 11.91
CA HIS A 174 -13.96 -5.66 13.05
C HIS A 174 -12.64 -6.11 13.71
N PHE A 175 -11.54 -6.15 12.96
CA PHE A 175 -10.23 -6.60 13.44
C PHE A 175 -9.12 -5.60 13.08
N PRO A 176 -9.18 -4.34 13.55
CA PRO A 176 -8.25 -3.29 13.13
C PRO A 176 -6.80 -3.54 13.55
N ASN A 177 -6.59 -4.40 14.55
CA ASN A 177 -5.27 -4.79 15.05
C ASN A 177 -4.69 -6.03 14.35
N SER A 178 -5.39 -6.61 13.35
CA SER A 178 -4.86 -7.72 12.55
C SER A 178 -4.30 -7.21 11.23
N GLU A 179 -3.06 -7.59 10.97
CA GLU A 179 -2.33 -7.38 9.72
C GLU A 179 -3.04 -7.97 8.49
N LYS A 180 -3.78 -9.08 8.67
CA LYS A 180 -4.40 -9.83 7.57
C LYS A 180 -5.44 -9.00 6.85
N GLY A 181 -6.32 -8.31 7.58
CA GLY A 181 -7.38 -7.47 7.00
C GLY A 181 -6.78 -6.39 6.11
N TRP A 182 -5.80 -5.66 6.63
CA TRP A 182 -5.09 -4.61 5.91
C TRP A 182 -4.35 -5.15 4.68
N LEU A 183 -3.75 -6.33 4.77
CA LEU A 183 -3.07 -6.96 3.63
C LEU A 183 -4.05 -7.31 2.52
N ARG A 184 -5.22 -7.88 2.87
CA ARG A 184 -6.28 -8.18 1.90
C ARG A 184 -6.82 -6.91 1.26
N LEU A 185 -7.09 -5.88 2.07
CA LEU A 185 -7.57 -4.59 1.58
C LEU A 185 -6.56 -3.94 0.64
N ALA A 186 -5.27 -4.01 0.96
CA ALA A 186 -4.21 -3.47 0.13
C ALA A 186 -4.12 -4.17 -1.23
N ASP A 187 -4.17 -5.51 -1.25
CA ASP A 187 -4.13 -6.29 -2.48
C ASP A 187 -5.31 -5.98 -3.42
N ILE A 188 -6.52 -5.90 -2.87
CA ILE A 188 -7.73 -5.61 -3.66
C ILE A 188 -7.81 -4.13 -4.07
N ALA A 189 -7.42 -3.20 -3.20
CA ALA A 189 -7.35 -1.78 -3.54
C ALA A 189 -6.38 -1.53 -4.70
N ARG A 190 -5.19 -2.17 -4.67
CA ARG A 190 -4.21 -2.05 -5.75
C ARG A 190 -4.73 -2.61 -7.07
N ARG A 191 -5.48 -3.71 -7.00
CA ARG A 191 -6.13 -4.31 -8.18
C ARG A 191 -7.16 -3.36 -8.80
N ASN A 192 -7.92 -2.67 -7.96
CA ASN A 192 -8.92 -1.69 -8.36
C ASN A 192 -8.32 -0.30 -8.66
N GLU A 193 -6.99 -0.20 -8.78
CA GLU A 193 -6.25 1.03 -9.09
C GLU A 193 -6.42 2.14 -8.02
N TYR A 194 -6.86 1.76 -6.82
CA TYR A 194 -6.87 2.63 -5.63
C TYR A 194 -5.50 2.60 -4.97
N TYR A 195 -4.49 3.12 -5.68
CA TYR A 195 -3.09 3.00 -5.30
C TYR A 195 -2.74 3.69 -3.99
N LYS A 196 -3.43 4.79 -3.64
CA LYS A 196 -3.22 5.46 -2.36
C LYS A 196 -3.77 4.62 -1.21
N LEU A 197 -5.01 4.11 -1.34
CA LEU A 197 -5.57 3.18 -0.36
C LEU A 197 -4.67 1.95 -0.19
N ALA A 198 -4.21 1.38 -1.30
CA ALA A 198 -3.32 0.22 -1.27
C ALA A 198 -2.01 0.52 -0.51
N MET A 199 -1.35 1.63 -0.84
CA MET A 199 -0.11 2.05 -0.17
C MET A 199 -0.31 2.20 1.34
N LEU A 200 -1.35 2.91 1.78
CA LEU A 200 -1.63 3.13 3.19
C LEU A 200 -1.99 1.82 3.91
N ALA A 201 -2.75 0.94 3.27
CA ALA A 201 -3.11 -0.36 3.83
C ALA A 201 -1.90 -1.29 3.96
N TYR A 202 -0.99 -1.35 2.97
CA TYR A 202 0.27 -2.10 3.12
C TYR A 202 1.15 -1.53 4.23
N ALA A 203 1.19 -0.20 4.40
CA ALA A 203 1.92 0.42 5.50
C ALA A 203 1.30 0.09 6.87
N GLN A 204 -0.03 0.01 6.95
CA GLN A 204 -0.72 -0.44 8.15
C GLN A 204 -0.45 -1.92 8.45
N THR A 205 -0.37 -2.79 7.43
CA THR A 205 0.13 -4.16 7.60
C THR A 205 1.54 -4.16 8.19
N LEU A 206 2.46 -3.34 7.65
CA LEU A 206 3.83 -3.22 8.16
C LEU A 206 3.90 -2.75 9.63
N HIS A 207 2.96 -1.92 10.06
CA HIS A 207 2.87 -1.46 11.45
C HIS A 207 2.45 -2.58 12.41
N LEU A 208 1.61 -3.50 11.95
CA LEU A 208 1.02 -4.55 12.78
C LEU A 208 1.82 -5.85 12.79
N ILE A 209 2.63 -6.13 11.75
CA ILE A 209 3.44 -7.34 11.72
C ILE A 209 4.61 -7.28 12.72
N ASN A 210 4.85 -8.39 13.41
CA ASN A 210 6.12 -8.60 14.10
C ASN A 210 7.23 -8.86 13.06
N ALA A 211 8.25 -8.00 13.00
CA ALA A 211 9.32 -8.05 12.01
C ALA A 211 10.12 -9.36 12.05
N GLN A 212 10.21 -10.04 13.20
CA GLN A 212 10.99 -11.28 13.34
C GLN A 212 10.31 -12.51 12.72
N ASP A 213 8.97 -12.54 12.69
CA ASP A 213 8.22 -13.73 12.29
C ASP A 213 7.68 -13.68 10.84
N ASN A 214 7.73 -12.49 10.21
CA ASN A 214 6.97 -12.22 8.97
C ASN A 214 7.80 -11.54 7.86
N GLU A 215 9.10 -11.84 7.75
CA GLU A 215 10.01 -11.23 6.77
C GLU A 215 9.47 -11.27 5.32
N LYS A 216 8.89 -12.40 4.90
CA LYS A 216 8.30 -12.53 3.54
C LYS A 216 7.14 -11.57 3.29
N ILE A 217 6.26 -11.38 4.29
CA ILE A 217 5.13 -10.46 4.18
C ILE A 217 5.64 -9.02 4.21
N GLN A 218 6.64 -8.75 5.05
CA GLN A 218 7.28 -7.45 5.12
C GLN A 218 7.88 -7.04 3.77
N ASP A 219 8.69 -7.90 3.17
CA ASP A 219 9.28 -7.67 1.85
C ASP A 219 8.23 -7.54 0.76
N TYR A 220 7.15 -8.33 0.83
CA TYR A 220 6.02 -8.19 -0.06
C TYR A 220 5.39 -6.79 0.04
N CYS A 221 5.08 -6.33 1.25
CA CYS A 221 4.48 -5.01 1.48
C CYS A 221 5.40 -3.88 0.98
N TYR A 222 6.71 -3.93 1.29
CA TYR A 222 7.66 -2.93 0.80
C TYR A 222 7.71 -2.85 -0.73
N LYS A 223 7.77 -4.01 -1.41
CA LYS A 223 7.73 -4.07 -2.88
C LYS A 223 6.43 -3.49 -3.44
N LYS A 224 5.29 -3.74 -2.80
CA LYS A 224 4.00 -3.25 -3.26
C LYS A 224 3.81 -1.76 -3.01
N ILE A 225 4.21 -1.25 -1.85
CA ILE A 225 4.24 0.20 -1.58
C ILE A 225 5.10 0.90 -2.62
N LEU A 226 6.31 0.39 -2.88
CA LEU A 226 7.19 0.95 -3.90
C LEU A 226 6.52 0.97 -5.28
N SER A 227 5.85 -0.13 -5.68
CA SER A 227 5.16 -0.16 -6.97
C SER A 227 4.04 0.89 -7.09
N CYS A 228 3.38 1.24 -5.97
CA CYS A 228 2.39 2.32 -5.95
C CYS A 228 3.06 3.69 -6.08
N ALA A 229 4.11 3.94 -5.29
CA ALA A 229 4.81 5.23 -5.25
C ALA A 229 5.56 5.56 -6.55
N LEU A 230 6.14 4.54 -7.20
CA LEU A 230 6.99 4.76 -8.38
C LEU A 230 6.25 5.40 -9.54
N ILE A 231 4.96 5.11 -9.71
CA ILE A 231 4.21 5.44 -10.92
C ILE A 231 2.90 6.18 -10.61
N HIS A 232 2.26 5.91 -9.47
CA HIS A 232 0.84 6.22 -9.33
C HIS A 232 0.51 7.28 -8.27
N THR A 233 1.30 7.40 -7.21
CA THR A 233 0.93 8.25 -6.07
C THR A 233 2.16 8.75 -5.32
N GLU A 234 1.99 9.82 -4.53
CA GLU A 234 3.05 10.36 -3.67
C GLU A 234 3.19 9.55 -2.37
N TRP A 235 4.29 9.72 -1.64
CA TRP A 235 4.55 8.97 -0.41
C TRP A 235 3.60 9.35 0.75
N GLU A 236 3.23 8.34 1.56
CA GLU A 236 2.44 8.50 2.78
C GLU A 236 1.09 9.23 2.53
N CYS A 237 0.67 10.08 3.47
CA CYS A 237 -0.61 10.77 3.49
C CYS A 237 -0.58 12.09 2.68
N LEU A 238 0.15 12.10 1.56
CA LEU A 238 0.11 13.17 0.57
C LEU A 238 -0.80 12.73 -0.58
N PHE A 239 -2.00 13.28 -0.63
CA PHE A 239 -3.05 12.90 -1.58
C PHE A 239 -3.06 13.84 -2.78
N GLY A 240 -2.96 13.28 -3.98
CA GLY A 240 -3.25 13.97 -5.23
C GLY A 240 -4.74 14.15 -5.50
N GLU A 241 -5.08 14.58 -6.72
CA GLU A 241 -6.47 14.74 -7.17
C GLU A 241 -7.23 13.40 -7.07
N ASN A 242 -8.40 13.41 -6.43
CA ASN A 242 -9.31 12.26 -6.26
C ASN A 242 -8.75 11.05 -5.46
N GLU A 243 -7.54 11.13 -4.91
CA GLU A 243 -6.98 10.03 -4.11
C GLU A 243 -7.64 9.93 -2.73
N PHE A 244 -8.09 11.05 -2.19
CA PHE A 244 -8.74 11.09 -0.88
C PHE A 244 -10.08 10.33 -0.88
N ASP A 245 -10.82 10.38 -1.99
CA ASP A 245 -12.10 9.67 -2.15
C ASP A 245 -11.94 8.15 -2.18
N GLN A 246 -10.71 7.65 -2.37
CA GLN A 246 -10.40 6.22 -2.28
C GLN A 246 -10.44 5.71 -0.84
N ILE A 247 -10.37 6.59 0.17
CA ILE A 247 -10.19 6.19 1.57
C ILE A 247 -11.56 6.05 2.27
N PRO A 248 -11.96 4.82 2.68
CA PRO A 248 -13.21 4.64 3.41
C PRO A 248 -13.18 5.40 4.74
N GLU A 249 -14.27 6.08 5.07
CA GLU A 249 -14.38 6.95 6.25
C GLU A 249 -14.02 6.22 7.54
N GLU A 250 -14.51 4.98 7.69
CA GLU A 250 -14.34 4.19 8.91
C GLU A 250 -12.89 3.74 9.14
N LEU A 251 -12.07 3.77 8.10
CA LEU A 251 -10.68 3.30 8.15
C LEU A 251 -9.66 4.44 8.26
N LYS A 252 -10.08 5.70 8.15
CA LYS A 252 -9.19 6.87 8.14
C LYS A 252 -8.29 6.94 9.37
N MET A 253 -8.82 6.67 10.56
CA MET A 253 -8.04 6.72 11.80
C MET A 253 -6.85 5.77 11.79
N ASN A 254 -7.01 4.56 11.21
CA ASN A 254 -5.93 3.60 11.09
C ASN A 254 -5.00 3.94 9.93
N LEU A 255 -5.56 4.27 8.75
CA LEU A 255 -4.80 4.52 7.53
C LEU A 255 -3.98 5.82 7.57
N PHE A 256 -4.39 6.78 8.40
CA PHE A 256 -3.64 8.02 8.65
C PHE A 256 -2.73 7.90 9.87
N THR A 257 -2.37 6.69 10.30
CA THR A 257 -1.28 6.53 11.26
C THR A 257 0.03 6.96 10.59
N PRO A 258 0.80 7.90 11.16
CA PRO A 258 2.09 8.29 10.59
C PRO A 258 3.03 7.10 10.43
N TRP A 259 3.75 7.06 9.32
CA TRP A 259 4.69 5.97 9.08
C TRP A 259 5.83 6.02 10.08
N THR A 260 6.21 4.87 10.61
CA THR A 260 7.31 4.78 11.57
C THR A 260 8.62 5.22 10.92
N GLN A 261 9.57 5.68 11.73
CA GLN A 261 10.89 6.08 11.25
C GLN A 261 11.59 4.95 10.48
N VAL A 262 11.38 3.69 10.90
CA VAL A 262 11.91 2.50 10.22
C VAL A 262 11.39 2.38 8.79
N ILE A 263 10.07 2.55 8.58
CA ILE A 263 9.46 2.51 7.24
C ILE A 263 9.99 3.66 6.38
N ARG A 264 10.00 4.88 6.91
CA ARG A 264 10.50 6.07 6.19
C ARG A 264 11.97 5.92 5.78
N GLN A 265 12.83 5.47 6.71
CA GLN A 265 14.26 5.23 6.44
C GLN A 265 14.47 4.19 5.33
N ARG A 266 13.65 3.13 5.29
CA ARG A 266 13.74 2.10 4.24
C ARG A 266 13.44 2.67 2.85
N PHE A 267 12.55 3.65 2.74
CA PHE A 267 12.23 4.29 1.47
C PHE A 267 13.12 5.49 1.11
N MET A 268 13.79 6.09 2.08
CA MET A 268 14.65 7.26 1.87
C MET A 268 15.74 7.02 0.82
N ASN A 269 16.28 5.80 0.73
CA ASN A 269 17.32 5.42 -0.22
C ASN A 269 16.83 4.52 -1.35
N ILE A 270 15.52 4.41 -1.54
CA ILE A 270 14.94 3.44 -2.49
C ILE A 270 15.29 3.74 -3.94
N TYR A 271 15.63 4.99 -4.25
CA TYR A 271 16.00 5.40 -5.60
C TYR A 271 17.45 5.12 -5.97
N SER A 272 18.20 4.46 -5.08
CA SER A 272 19.51 3.91 -5.41
C SER A 272 19.41 2.81 -6.48
N ASP A 273 18.33 2.02 -6.43
CA ASP A 273 18.12 0.86 -7.31
C ASP A 273 17.09 1.14 -8.42
N VAL A 274 16.21 2.11 -8.23
CA VAL A 274 15.09 2.39 -9.15
C VAL A 274 14.89 3.89 -9.34
N GLN A 275 14.65 4.35 -10.56
CA GLN A 275 14.35 5.78 -10.78
C GLN A 275 12.86 6.07 -10.54
N PRO A 276 12.50 7.18 -9.87
CA PRO A 276 11.12 7.61 -9.77
C PRO A 276 10.52 7.91 -11.16
N GLN A 277 9.23 7.62 -11.37
CA GLN A 277 8.54 7.83 -12.66
C GLN A 277 7.22 8.56 -12.55
N PHE A 278 6.61 8.60 -11.36
CA PHE A 278 5.40 9.36 -11.09
C PHE A 278 5.67 10.79 -11.53
N THR A 279 4.71 11.47 -12.15
CA THR A 279 4.85 12.85 -12.61
C THR A 279 3.63 13.62 -12.15
N GLN A 280 3.86 14.75 -11.50
CA GLN A 280 2.79 15.58 -10.97
C GLN A 280 2.59 16.84 -11.81
N LYS A 281 1.34 17.28 -12.03
CA LYS A 281 1.11 18.54 -12.73
C LYS A 281 1.44 19.71 -11.81
N SER A 282 2.07 20.74 -12.39
CA SER A 282 2.46 21.94 -11.63
C SER A 282 1.33 22.76 -10.99
N ARG A 283 0.07 22.46 -11.32
CA ARG A 283 -1.11 23.14 -10.77
C ARG A 283 -1.73 22.41 -9.58
N GLU A 284 -1.35 21.17 -9.35
CA GLU A 284 -1.93 20.35 -8.30
C GLU A 284 -1.54 20.83 -6.92
N HIS A 285 -2.51 20.77 -6.02
CA HIS A 285 -2.38 21.05 -4.61
C HIS A 285 -2.59 19.74 -3.84
N PRO A 286 -1.52 19.11 -3.32
CA PRO A 286 -1.70 17.89 -2.56
C PRO A 286 -2.41 18.18 -1.24
N LEU A 287 -3.30 17.27 -0.85
CA LEU A 287 -3.98 17.30 0.44
C LEU A 287 -3.18 16.48 1.44
N VAL A 288 -3.15 16.93 2.70
CA VAL A 288 -2.55 16.21 3.82
C VAL A 288 -3.49 16.24 5.02
N PRO A 289 -3.63 15.15 5.78
CA PRO A 289 -4.32 15.19 7.07
C PRO A 289 -3.58 16.14 8.01
N PHE A 290 -4.30 17.04 8.66
CA PHE A 290 -3.72 18.09 9.49
C PHE A 290 -4.61 18.36 10.69
N ILE A 291 -3.99 18.47 11.86
CA ILE A 291 -4.62 18.96 13.08
C ILE A 291 -4.07 20.36 13.31
N ASP A 292 -4.94 21.36 13.27
CA ASP A 292 -4.53 22.75 13.44
C ASP A 292 -4.21 23.02 14.92
N PRO A 293 -2.94 23.30 15.28
CA PRO A 293 -2.54 23.46 16.67
C PRO A 293 -3.19 24.68 17.35
N ARG A 294 -3.79 25.58 16.57
CA ARG A 294 -4.50 26.77 17.08
C ARG A 294 -5.97 26.51 17.39
N ARG A 295 -6.54 25.37 16.97
CA ARG A 295 -7.94 25.04 17.22
C ARG A 295 -8.07 24.22 18.49
N THR A 296 -9.06 24.56 19.33
CA THR A 296 -9.35 23.85 20.58
C THR A 296 -9.99 22.48 20.36
N ASN A 297 -10.65 22.30 19.22
CA ASN A 297 -11.22 21.02 18.82
C ASN A 297 -10.16 20.37 17.91
N GLU A 298 -9.49 19.33 18.40
CA GLU A 298 -8.44 18.53 17.72
C GLU A 298 -8.99 17.72 16.52
N ASN A 299 -9.88 18.32 15.73
CA ASN A 299 -10.48 17.67 14.60
C ASN A 299 -9.48 17.63 13.45
N LEU A 300 -9.20 16.43 12.97
CA LEU A 300 -8.47 16.20 11.75
C LEU A 300 -9.19 16.85 10.56
N VAL A 301 -8.46 17.63 9.77
CA VAL A 301 -8.95 18.20 8.51
C VAL A 301 -8.00 17.84 7.37
N MET A 302 -8.52 17.79 6.15
CA MET A 302 -7.67 17.73 4.96
C MET A 302 -7.20 19.15 4.61
N PHE A 303 -5.90 19.38 4.73
CA PHE A 303 -5.25 20.65 4.43
C PHE A 303 -4.62 20.62 3.04
N SER A 304 -4.91 21.65 2.24
CA SER A 304 -4.34 21.81 0.89
C SER A 304 -2.99 22.52 0.98
N LEU A 305 -1.92 21.81 0.63
CA LEU A 305 -0.59 22.41 0.53
C LEU A 305 -0.48 23.40 -0.64
N PRO A 306 0.54 24.27 -0.64
CA PRO A 306 0.92 25.00 -1.83
C PRO A 306 1.22 24.05 -3.00
N ARG A 307 1.07 24.58 -4.22
CA ARG A 307 1.13 23.76 -5.43
C ARG A 307 2.46 23.08 -5.58
N TYR A 308 2.41 21.97 -6.30
CA TYR A 308 3.58 21.33 -6.88
C TYR A 308 4.60 20.90 -5.82
N PHE A 309 4.14 20.51 -4.63
CA PHE A 309 4.95 19.82 -3.64
C PHE A 309 5.42 18.49 -4.23
N ARG A 310 6.65 18.07 -3.94
CA ARG A 310 7.14 16.75 -4.29
C ARG A 310 8.34 16.35 -3.46
N TRP A 311 8.41 15.07 -3.09
CA TRP A 311 9.65 14.45 -2.67
C TRP A 311 10.59 14.21 -3.86
N ILE A 312 11.78 14.80 -3.83
CA ILE A 312 12.89 14.45 -4.72
C ILE A 312 13.58 13.20 -4.18
N VAL A 313 13.84 13.20 -2.87
CA VAL A 313 14.28 12.03 -2.11
C VAL A 313 13.23 11.80 -1.01
N PRO A 314 12.56 10.63 -0.95
CA PRO A 314 11.44 10.40 -0.05
C PRO A 314 11.82 10.70 1.39
N PHE A 315 11.01 11.50 2.08
CA PHE A 315 11.23 11.86 3.48
C PHE A 315 12.58 12.56 3.77
N PHE A 316 13.24 13.16 2.78
CA PHE A 316 14.54 13.79 2.96
C PHE A 316 14.67 15.15 2.25
N LEU A 317 14.35 15.22 0.97
CA LEU A 317 14.43 16.46 0.19
C LEU A 317 13.18 16.64 -0.64
N SER A 318 12.54 17.79 -0.49
CA SER A 318 11.34 18.15 -1.21
C SER A 318 11.45 19.50 -1.90
N ILE A 319 10.57 19.73 -2.88
CA ILE A 319 10.44 20.98 -3.63
C ILE A 319 8.97 21.37 -3.75
N MET A 320 8.65 22.66 -3.66
CA MET A 320 7.27 23.17 -3.77
C MET A 320 7.23 24.60 -4.32
N SER A 321 6.05 25.07 -4.69
CA SER A 321 5.79 26.52 -4.82
C SER A 321 5.71 27.22 -3.46
N THR A 322 5.71 28.55 -3.48
CA THR A 322 5.78 29.39 -2.28
C THR A 322 4.62 29.16 -1.29
N PRO A 323 4.92 28.86 -0.01
CA PRO A 323 3.99 28.99 1.11
C PRO A 323 3.33 30.37 1.13
N ARG A 324 2.03 30.43 1.41
CA ARG A 324 1.23 31.65 1.37
C ARG A 324 0.75 32.11 2.74
N HIS A 325 0.71 31.21 3.72
CA HIS A 325 0.30 31.54 5.08
C HIS A 325 1.08 30.68 6.10
N GLU A 326 1.14 31.12 7.35
CA GLU A 326 1.75 30.37 8.46
C GLU A 326 1.25 28.92 8.55
N ARG A 327 -0.03 28.68 8.25
CA ARG A 327 -0.62 27.33 8.27
C ARG A 327 0.04 26.36 7.30
N ASP A 328 0.59 26.85 6.20
CA ASP A 328 1.36 26.02 5.27
C ASP A 328 2.63 25.50 5.95
N ILE A 329 3.29 26.33 6.76
CA ILE A 329 4.47 25.95 7.55
C ILE A 329 4.12 24.93 8.62
N ASP A 330 2.98 25.11 9.30
CA ASP A 330 2.49 24.14 10.29
C ASP A 330 2.18 22.78 9.65
N ALA A 331 1.53 22.78 8.48
CA ALA A 331 1.21 21.55 7.74
C ALA A 331 2.49 20.84 7.26
N LEU A 332 3.49 21.58 6.76
CA LEU A 332 4.79 21.04 6.38
C LEU A 332 5.54 20.43 7.56
N ALA A 333 5.43 21.00 8.76
CA ALA A 333 6.03 20.48 9.98
C ALA A 333 5.23 19.32 10.63
N SER A 334 4.03 19.04 10.14
CA SER A 334 3.14 18.02 10.71
C SER A 334 3.75 16.62 10.65
N VAL A 335 3.22 15.71 11.48
CA VAL A 335 3.71 14.33 11.58
C VAL A 335 3.69 13.57 10.25
N HIS A 336 2.86 13.96 9.28
CA HIS A 336 2.73 13.29 7.98
C HIS A 336 3.76 13.74 6.94
N ILE A 337 4.37 14.91 7.10
CA ILE A 337 5.37 15.44 6.15
C ILE A 337 6.72 15.58 6.84
N GLY A 338 6.74 16.21 8.01
CA GLY A 338 7.90 16.30 8.89
C GLY A 338 9.04 17.18 8.40
N ILE A 339 8.78 18.20 7.56
CA ILE A 339 9.81 19.16 7.15
C ILE A 339 10.40 19.85 8.38
N ARG A 340 11.74 19.88 8.46
CA ARG A 340 12.50 20.53 9.55
C ARG A 340 13.14 21.84 9.11
N HIS A 341 13.35 22.04 7.82
CA HIS A 341 13.92 23.28 7.31
C HIS A 341 13.35 23.69 5.95
N VAL A 342 13.11 25.00 5.77
CA VAL A 342 12.62 25.59 4.53
C VAL A 342 13.67 26.54 3.94
N ILE A 343 14.04 26.35 2.68
CA ILE A 343 14.87 27.30 1.93
C ILE A 343 13.96 28.17 1.06
N THR A 344 13.99 29.46 1.33
CA THR A 344 13.24 30.48 0.59
C THR A 344 14.12 31.14 -0.44
N LEU A 345 13.82 30.94 -1.73
CA LEU A 345 14.61 31.50 -2.83
C LEU A 345 14.03 32.80 -3.42
N THR A 346 12.82 33.20 -3.03
CA THR A 346 12.18 34.42 -3.51
C THR A 346 12.86 35.65 -2.94
N GLU A 347 13.54 36.42 -3.79
CA GLU A 347 14.12 37.72 -3.42
C GLU A 347 13.02 38.76 -3.20
N GLU A 348 12.01 38.72 -4.06
CA GLU A 348 10.92 39.68 -4.13
C GLU A 348 9.94 39.56 -2.95
N ASP A 349 9.69 38.34 -2.48
CA ASP A 349 8.66 38.01 -1.50
C ASP A 349 9.23 36.95 -0.52
N PRO A 350 10.07 37.34 0.46
CA PRO A 350 10.52 36.42 1.50
C PRO A 350 9.36 35.97 2.40
N LEU A 351 9.49 34.80 3.02
CA LEU A 351 8.51 34.34 4.01
C LEU A 351 8.66 35.14 5.31
N PRO A 352 7.56 35.52 5.99
CA PRO A 352 7.64 36.21 7.27
C PRO A 352 8.34 35.37 8.35
N GLU A 353 9.30 35.97 9.05
CA GLU A 353 10.05 35.33 10.14
C GLU A 353 9.13 34.81 11.25
N GLU A 354 8.04 35.54 11.54
CA GLU A 354 7.08 35.14 12.57
C GLU A 354 6.42 33.78 12.31
N TRP A 355 6.37 33.31 11.05
CA TRP A 355 5.80 32.00 10.73
C TRP A 355 6.62 30.84 11.30
N PHE A 356 7.87 31.08 11.73
CA PHE A 356 8.77 30.05 12.27
C PHE A 356 9.00 30.18 13.78
N PHE A 357 8.47 31.23 14.42
CA PHE A 357 8.64 31.42 15.87
C PHE A 357 7.95 30.33 16.69
N ASN A 358 8.65 29.84 17.71
CA ASN A 358 8.21 28.76 18.61
C ASN A 358 7.84 27.44 17.90
N LYS A 359 8.43 27.19 16.73
CA LYS A 359 8.27 25.93 15.99
C LYS A 359 9.60 25.19 15.88
N THR A 360 9.51 23.88 15.66
CA THR A 360 10.69 23.03 15.41
C THR A 360 11.23 23.20 13.99
N ILE A 361 10.36 23.59 13.05
CA ILE A 361 10.72 23.92 11.67
C ILE A 361 11.40 25.29 11.64
N SER A 362 12.53 25.38 10.95
CA SER A 362 13.29 26.62 10.74
C SER A 362 13.35 26.98 9.26
N HIS A 363 13.87 28.16 8.91
CA HIS A 363 14.09 28.52 7.52
C HIS A 363 15.40 29.27 7.28
N THR A 364 15.79 29.38 6.01
CA THR A 364 16.89 30.23 5.56
C THR A 364 16.48 30.91 4.26
N HIS A 365 16.66 32.23 4.21
CA HIS A 365 16.42 33.03 3.02
C HIS A 365 17.69 33.13 2.17
N LEU A 366 17.65 32.57 0.95
CA LEU A 366 18.71 32.64 -0.04
C LEU A 366 18.17 33.38 -1.28
N PRO A 367 18.17 34.72 -1.29
CA PRO A 367 17.46 35.51 -2.30
C PRO A 367 18.02 35.27 -3.70
N VAL A 368 17.18 34.81 -4.62
CA VAL A 368 17.51 34.68 -6.04
C VAL A 368 16.48 35.46 -6.84
N ALA A 369 16.95 36.43 -7.63
CA ALA A 369 16.11 37.22 -8.52
C ALA A 369 15.27 36.32 -9.45
N ASN A 370 14.04 36.75 -9.73
CA ASN A 370 13.14 35.98 -10.59
C ASN A 370 13.77 35.74 -11.98
N TYR A 371 13.60 34.53 -12.51
CA TYR A 371 14.21 34.05 -13.77
C TYR A 371 15.75 33.99 -13.83
N ARG A 372 16.46 34.30 -12.73
CA ARG A 372 17.92 34.20 -12.64
C ARG A 372 18.36 32.87 -12.04
N ALA A 373 19.66 32.58 -12.16
CA ALA A 373 20.31 31.47 -11.47
C ALA A 373 20.78 31.89 -10.06
N PRO A 374 20.90 30.96 -9.10
CA PRO A 374 21.57 31.25 -7.83
C PRO A 374 23.08 31.46 -8.04
N THR A 375 23.78 31.94 -7.01
CA THR A 375 25.25 31.96 -7.00
C THR A 375 25.83 30.64 -6.52
N ILE A 376 27.14 30.42 -6.73
CA ILE A 376 27.83 29.23 -6.24
C ILE A 376 27.79 29.17 -4.71
N GLU A 377 27.96 30.31 -4.04
CA GLU A 377 27.95 30.43 -2.58
C GLU A 377 26.57 30.09 -2.00
N GLN A 378 25.49 30.48 -2.68
CA GLN A 378 24.13 30.10 -2.28
C GLN A 378 23.91 28.60 -2.43
N VAL A 379 24.43 27.98 -3.49
CA VAL A 379 24.39 26.52 -3.66
C VAL A 379 25.22 25.85 -2.58
N ASP A 380 26.42 26.35 -2.27
CA ASP A 380 27.27 25.80 -1.22
C ASP A 380 26.60 25.85 0.16
N LEU A 381 25.90 26.94 0.49
CA LEU A 381 25.11 27.04 1.72
C LEU A 381 23.92 26.06 1.71
N PHE A 382 23.25 25.86 0.58
CA PHE A 382 22.24 24.80 0.44
C PHE A 382 22.85 23.41 0.73
N PHE A 383 24.04 23.11 0.20
CA PHE A 383 24.73 21.85 0.50
C PHE A 383 25.13 21.73 1.97
N GLN A 384 25.53 22.81 2.64
CA GLN A 384 25.77 22.78 4.09
C GLN A 384 24.49 22.42 4.87
N LEU A 385 23.37 23.05 4.52
CA LEU A 385 22.08 22.82 5.18
C LEU A 385 21.55 21.41 4.94
N ILE A 386 21.65 20.87 3.72
CA ILE A 386 21.14 19.53 3.43
C ILE A 386 21.99 18.40 4.05
N ASN A 387 23.26 18.68 4.35
CA ASN A 387 24.13 17.75 5.08
C ASN A 387 23.97 17.84 6.61
N ASP A 388 23.26 18.85 7.12
CA ASP A 388 22.94 18.96 8.54
C ASP A 388 21.73 18.07 8.89
N PRO A 389 21.90 17.00 9.68
CA PRO A 389 20.82 16.10 10.05
C PRO A 389 19.76 16.76 10.95
N THR A 390 19.99 17.97 11.47
CA THR A 390 18.97 18.75 12.19
C THR A 390 18.01 19.47 11.24
N LYS A 391 18.39 19.66 9.97
CA LYS A 391 17.66 20.44 8.96
C LYS A 391 16.86 19.59 7.97
N THR A 392 17.18 18.30 7.83
CA THR A 392 16.49 17.37 6.92
C THR A 392 15.32 16.68 7.63
N PRO A 393 14.12 16.43 7.09
CA PRO A 393 13.72 16.66 5.73
C PRO A 393 13.65 18.14 5.41
N LEU A 394 14.25 18.52 4.29
CA LEU A 394 14.39 19.90 3.85
C LEU A 394 13.44 20.17 2.69
N LEU A 395 12.85 21.36 2.66
CA LEU A 395 12.03 21.85 1.55
C LEU A 395 12.73 23.03 0.88
N VAL A 396 12.85 22.99 -0.44
CA VAL A 396 13.26 24.15 -1.26
C VAL A 396 12.04 24.71 -1.98
N HIS A 397 11.82 26.03 -1.92
CA HIS A 397 10.75 26.67 -2.68
C HIS A 397 11.18 27.93 -3.41
N CYS A 398 10.39 28.30 -4.41
CA CYS A 398 10.39 29.62 -5.04
C CYS A 398 8.96 29.94 -5.48
N GLY A 399 8.72 31.09 -6.13
CA GLY A 399 7.36 31.51 -6.51
C GLY A 399 6.51 30.42 -7.18
N GLY A 400 7.06 29.74 -8.19
CA GLY A 400 6.38 28.64 -8.90
C GLY A 400 6.88 27.23 -8.57
N GLY A 401 7.95 27.08 -7.78
CA GLY A 401 8.59 25.78 -7.53
C GLY A 401 9.20 25.13 -8.79
N LYS A 402 9.65 25.95 -9.75
CA LYS A 402 10.10 25.54 -11.11
C LYS A 402 11.52 25.97 -11.46
N GLY A 403 11.75 27.26 -11.71
CA GLY A 403 13.04 27.80 -12.16
C GLY A 403 14.08 27.74 -11.05
N ARG A 404 14.12 28.76 -10.18
CA ARG A 404 15.11 28.89 -9.08
C ARG A 404 15.23 27.63 -8.22
N ALA A 405 14.10 27.11 -7.74
CA ALA A 405 14.07 25.90 -6.94
C ALA A 405 14.50 24.67 -7.75
N GLY A 406 14.08 24.54 -9.01
CA GLY A 406 14.53 23.46 -9.88
C GLY A 406 16.03 23.54 -10.18
N THR A 407 16.61 24.73 -10.28
CA THR A 407 18.07 24.91 -10.44
C THR A 407 18.82 24.39 -9.21
N MET A 408 18.38 24.74 -7.99
CA MET A 408 18.94 24.20 -6.74
C MET A 408 18.83 22.67 -6.68
N ILE A 409 17.66 22.12 -7.00
CA ILE A 409 17.45 20.67 -7.04
C ILE A 409 18.30 19.99 -8.13
N ALA A 410 18.47 20.60 -9.30
CA ALA A 410 19.33 20.05 -10.34
C ALA A 410 20.80 19.99 -9.87
N CYS A 411 21.29 21.01 -9.16
CA CYS A 411 22.59 20.97 -8.51
C CYS A 411 22.70 19.82 -7.48
N TYR A 412 21.66 19.57 -6.68
CA TYR A 412 21.59 18.41 -5.79
C TYR A 412 21.72 17.09 -6.56
N LEU A 413 20.90 16.90 -7.62
CA LEU A 413 20.88 15.69 -8.42
C LEU A 413 22.22 15.42 -9.11
N VAL A 414 22.92 16.46 -9.56
CA VAL A 414 24.29 16.35 -10.11
C VAL A 414 25.23 15.65 -9.12
N ILE A 415 25.13 15.95 -7.82
CA ILE A 415 26.04 15.42 -6.80
C ILE A 415 25.57 14.08 -6.28
N TYR A 416 24.32 13.99 -5.80
CA TYR A 416 23.81 12.84 -5.06
C TYR A 416 22.82 11.98 -5.85
N GLY A 417 22.39 12.44 -7.02
CA GLY A 417 21.26 11.84 -7.72
C GLY A 417 20.02 11.85 -6.84
N PHE A 418 19.29 10.75 -6.83
CA PHE A 418 18.09 10.57 -6.00
C PHE A 418 18.38 9.92 -4.64
N GLN A 419 19.61 10.01 -4.15
CA GLN A 419 20.04 9.42 -2.89
C GLN A 419 20.26 10.50 -1.83
N THR A 420 20.28 10.11 -0.55
CA THR A 420 20.75 11.01 0.52
C THR A 420 22.27 11.16 0.50
N PRO A 421 22.83 12.26 1.01
CA PRO A 421 24.27 12.35 1.25
C PRO A 421 24.75 11.19 2.12
N THR A 422 25.69 10.38 1.62
CA THR A 422 26.37 9.33 2.39
C THR A 422 27.71 9.84 2.91
N ALA A 423 28.29 9.15 3.89
CA ALA A 423 29.59 9.49 4.47
C ALA A 423 30.80 9.28 3.51
N HIS A 424 30.57 8.81 2.28
CA HIS A 424 31.63 8.72 1.28
C HIS A 424 31.93 10.12 0.73
N GLU A 425 33.22 10.46 0.58
CA GLU A 425 33.62 11.74 0.01
C GLU A 425 33.16 11.81 -1.45
N TRP A 426 32.15 12.64 -1.71
CA TRP A 426 31.67 12.95 -3.05
C TRP A 426 32.67 13.86 -3.75
N THR A 427 33.75 13.25 -4.25
CA THR A 427 34.83 13.94 -4.95
C THR A 427 34.46 14.30 -6.39
N GLN A 428 33.42 13.68 -6.93
CA GLN A 428 32.97 13.86 -8.31
C GLN A 428 31.44 13.85 -8.41
N PRO A 429 30.85 14.57 -9.38
CA PRO A 429 29.42 14.48 -9.68
C PRO A 429 28.99 13.06 -10.06
N CYS A 430 27.83 12.61 -9.57
CA CYS A 430 27.26 11.32 -9.95
C CYS A 430 26.62 11.32 -11.35
N MET A 431 26.26 12.49 -11.88
CA MET A 431 25.69 12.66 -13.21
C MET A 431 26.04 14.01 -13.83
N SER A 432 25.84 14.12 -15.15
CA SER A 432 26.06 15.38 -15.88
C SER A 432 24.95 16.41 -15.60
N ALA A 433 25.22 17.68 -15.87
CA ALA A 433 24.22 18.74 -15.78
C ALA A 433 22.98 18.45 -16.64
N SER A 434 23.18 18.05 -17.90
CA SER A 434 22.08 17.75 -18.83
C SER A 434 21.24 16.57 -18.33
N GLU A 435 21.88 15.52 -17.84
CA GLU A 435 21.18 14.36 -17.29
C GLU A 435 20.34 14.73 -16.06
N ALA A 436 20.87 15.54 -15.15
CA ALA A 436 20.16 16.02 -13.98
C ALA A 436 18.93 16.88 -14.36
N ILE A 437 19.09 17.78 -15.34
CA ILE A 437 18.01 18.62 -15.86
C ILE A 437 16.92 17.75 -16.49
N ASP A 438 17.29 16.79 -17.34
CA ASP A 438 16.34 15.91 -18.02
C ASP A 438 15.57 15.04 -17.03
N LYS A 439 16.26 14.41 -16.08
CA LYS A 439 15.62 13.61 -15.00
C LYS A 439 14.68 14.46 -14.16
N LEU A 440 15.09 15.67 -13.78
CA LEU A 440 14.23 16.57 -13.02
C LEU A 440 12.99 16.98 -13.83
N ARG A 441 13.14 17.26 -15.13
CA ARG A 441 12.02 17.62 -16.03
C ARG A 441 11.06 16.46 -16.27
N GLN A 442 11.53 15.22 -16.28
CA GLN A 442 10.66 14.03 -16.34
C GLN A 442 9.77 13.94 -15.10
N LEU A 443 10.33 14.14 -13.91
CA LEU A 443 9.55 14.14 -12.66
C LEU A 443 8.70 15.39 -12.48
N ARG A 444 9.24 16.53 -12.88
CA ARG A 444 8.69 17.86 -12.64
C ARG A 444 8.80 18.69 -13.93
N PRO A 445 7.87 18.51 -14.87
CA PRO A 445 7.83 19.25 -16.12
C PRO A 445 7.92 20.77 -15.91
N GLY A 446 8.79 21.41 -16.70
CA GLY A 446 9.04 22.85 -16.63
C GLY A 446 10.00 23.29 -15.51
N SER A 447 10.69 22.36 -14.83
CA SER A 447 11.80 22.72 -13.94
C SER A 447 12.99 23.23 -14.75
N VAL A 448 13.72 24.20 -14.17
CA VAL A 448 14.78 24.97 -14.84
C VAL A 448 14.21 25.73 -16.04
N GLU A 449 13.93 27.02 -15.86
CA GLU A 449 13.08 27.82 -16.77
C GLU A 449 13.86 28.64 -17.80
N THR A 450 15.15 28.92 -17.55
CA THR A 450 15.96 29.79 -18.43
C THR A 450 17.29 29.15 -18.82
N GLU A 451 17.83 29.56 -19.98
CA GLU A 451 19.17 29.14 -20.44
C GLU A 451 20.27 29.55 -19.44
N GLU A 452 20.08 30.65 -18.72
CA GLU A 452 21.00 31.08 -17.67
C GLU A 452 21.06 30.05 -16.54
N GLN A 453 19.90 29.55 -16.10
CA GLN A 453 19.83 28.51 -15.08
C GLN A 453 20.45 27.20 -15.55
N GLU A 454 20.24 26.81 -16.81
CA GLU A 454 20.90 25.63 -17.40
C GLU A 454 22.43 25.81 -17.40
N ARG A 455 22.93 26.93 -17.94
CA ARG A 455 24.36 27.26 -17.99
C ARG A 455 25.00 27.31 -16.62
N PHE A 456 24.26 27.80 -15.62
CA PHE A 456 24.72 27.80 -14.24
C PHE A 456 24.98 26.37 -13.72
N ILE A 457 24.09 25.41 -13.99
CA ILE A 457 24.27 24.02 -13.55
C ILE A 457 25.54 23.42 -14.19
N HIS A 458 25.81 23.69 -15.48
CA HIS A 458 27.07 23.28 -16.12
C HIS A 458 28.31 23.91 -15.47
N THR A 459 28.19 25.18 -15.06
CA THR A 459 29.26 25.90 -14.36
C THR A 459 29.49 25.30 -12.97
N PHE A 460 28.43 24.99 -12.23
CA PHE A 460 28.50 24.33 -10.93
C PHE A 460 29.18 22.96 -11.02
N VAL A 461 28.82 22.13 -12.01
CA VAL A 461 29.52 20.85 -12.30
C VAL A 461 31.02 21.08 -12.48
N SER A 462 31.39 22.09 -13.28
CA SER A 462 32.80 22.42 -13.54
C SER A 462 33.53 22.88 -12.28
N THR A 463 32.85 23.63 -11.41
CA THR A 463 33.39 24.07 -10.11
C THR A 463 33.64 22.89 -9.18
N VAL A 464 32.68 21.96 -9.08
CA VAL A 464 32.80 20.74 -8.26
C VAL A 464 33.97 19.88 -8.73
N TRP A 465 34.12 19.68 -10.05
CA TRP A 465 35.27 18.98 -10.64
C TRP A 465 36.61 19.62 -10.28
N LYS A 466 36.69 20.97 -10.31
CA LYS A 466 37.92 21.70 -9.97
C LYS A 466 38.27 21.58 -8.50
N ARG A 467 37.29 21.63 -7.60
CA ARG A 467 37.51 21.57 -6.14
C ARG A 467 37.50 20.15 -5.57
N GLN A 468 37.16 19.14 -6.36
CA GLN A 468 37.02 17.72 -5.97
C GLN A 468 36.15 17.54 -4.71
N SER A 469 35.12 18.37 -4.56
CA SER A 469 34.25 18.38 -3.39
C SER A 469 32.90 19.00 -3.75
N SER A 470 31.83 18.49 -3.15
CA SER A 470 30.50 19.10 -3.21
C SER A 470 30.36 20.33 -2.33
N LEU A 471 31.22 20.49 -1.32
CA LEU A 471 31.28 21.64 -0.42
C LEU A 471 32.51 22.51 -0.73
N SER A 472 32.37 23.82 -0.60
CA SER A 472 33.53 24.71 -0.55
C SER A 472 34.37 24.43 0.69
N SER A 473 35.69 24.63 0.61
CA SER A 473 36.53 24.73 1.80
C SER A 473 36.01 25.85 2.69
N LEU A 474 35.81 25.57 3.98
CA LEU A 474 35.52 26.64 4.95
C LEU A 474 36.68 27.65 4.91
N PRO A 475 36.40 28.96 4.93
CA PRO A 475 37.46 29.96 5.12
C PRO A 475 38.23 29.61 6.39
N THR A 476 39.57 29.65 6.34
CA THR A 476 40.37 29.60 7.57
C THR A 476 39.92 30.76 8.47
N GLU A 477 39.54 30.46 9.71
CA GLU A 477 39.26 31.50 10.70
C GLU A 477 40.47 32.45 10.81
N PRO A 478 40.23 33.78 10.87
CA PRO A 478 41.28 34.78 10.86
C PRO A 478 42.20 34.74 12.10
#